data_AF-A0A9W8K4C8-F1
#
_entry.id   AF-A0A9W8K4C8-F1
#
_cell.length_a   1.000
_cell.length_b   1.000
_cell.length_c   1.000
_cell.angle_alpha   90.00
_cell.angle_beta   90.00
_cell.angle_gamma   90.00
#
_symmetry.space_group_name_H-M   'P 1'
#
loop_
_entity.id
_entity.type
_entity.pdbx_description
1 polymer ?
#
loop_
_entity_poly.entity_id
_entity_poly.type
_entity_poly.pdbx_seq_one_letter_code
_entity_poly.pdbx_strand_id
1 'polypeptide(L)'
;MSLIMIIQQNIGHGQWVDMWVICDSSNCHLFSDGNGQLYRSQSPLADFSNGFNQPDIADIAMQDANKYRLFEAANVYQADSEGSYLLLVEAIGNDGRRYFRSWTSTNIAGPWQPLADSESNSFVRANNVAFSGTAWTKDISHGEMVRSGYDQTLKISPCKMQYLYQGMGPTANETYNALPWRLGLLTQTNSLC
;
A
#
# COMPACT_ATOMS: atom_id res chain seq x y z
N MET A 1 -14.08 -19.39 -1.11
CA MET A 1 -14.89 -18.75 -0.03
C MET A 1 -15.19 -17.30 -0.44
N SER A 2 -16.08 -16.59 0.25
CA SER A 2 -16.29 -15.14 0.00
C SER A 2 -15.30 -14.28 0.79
N LEU A 3 -15.12 -13.01 0.38
CA LEU A 3 -14.18 -12.08 1.02
C LEU A 3 -14.41 -11.97 2.53
N ILE A 4 -15.67 -11.77 2.97
CA ILE A 4 -16.00 -11.65 4.40
C ILE A 4 -15.61 -12.91 5.18
N MET A 5 -15.80 -14.12 4.63
CA MET A 5 -15.42 -15.36 5.30
C MET A 5 -13.90 -15.51 5.43
N ILE A 6 -13.14 -15.13 4.40
CA ILE A 6 -11.67 -15.23 4.41
C ILE A 6 -11.10 -14.23 5.43
N ILE A 7 -11.62 -13.01 5.50
CA ILE A 7 -11.22 -12.02 6.52
C ILE A 7 -11.56 -12.53 7.93
N GLN A 8 -12.80 -12.99 8.17
CA GLN A 8 -13.24 -13.49 9.47
C GLN A 8 -12.39 -14.66 10.02
N GLN A 9 -11.80 -15.47 9.13
CA GLN A 9 -10.92 -16.59 9.52
C GLN A 9 -9.49 -16.18 9.88
N ASN A 10 -9.01 -15.02 9.40
CA ASN A 10 -7.59 -14.66 9.44
C ASN A 10 -7.27 -13.35 10.19
N ILE A 11 -8.25 -12.47 10.38
CA ILE A 11 -8.09 -11.15 11.00
C ILE A 11 -7.67 -11.18 12.48
N GLY A 12 -8.05 -12.22 13.23
CA GLY A 12 -7.67 -12.40 14.64
C GLY A 12 -8.04 -11.22 15.55
N HIS A 13 -7.07 -10.35 15.84
CA HIS A 13 -7.24 -9.12 16.63
C HIS A 13 -6.90 -7.83 15.83
N GLY A 14 -6.83 -7.92 14.50
CA GLY A 14 -6.67 -6.79 13.58
C GLY A 14 -7.97 -6.03 13.32
N GLN A 15 -7.97 -5.21 12.27
CA GLN A 15 -9.12 -4.37 11.88
C GLN A 15 -9.24 -4.35 10.35
N TRP A 16 -10.43 -4.56 9.78
CA TRP A 16 -10.61 -4.48 8.33
C TRP A 16 -10.52 -3.01 7.89
N VAL A 17 -9.40 -2.63 7.29
CA VAL A 17 -9.01 -1.23 6.99
C VAL A 17 -8.46 -1.08 5.57
N ASP A 18 -8.20 0.17 5.17
CA ASP A 18 -7.39 0.55 4.02
C ASP A 18 -7.83 -0.09 2.69
N MET A 19 -9.12 0.14 2.41
CA MET A 19 -9.83 -0.29 1.20
C MET A 19 -9.26 0.41 -0.04
N TRP A 20 -8.50 -0.32 -0.84
CA TRP A 20 -7.95 0.16 -2.11
C TRP A 20 -8.69 -0.44 -3.31
N VAL A 21 -8.94 0.32 -4.38
CA VAL A 21 -9.59 -0.20 -5.61
C VAL A 21 -8.82 0.19 -6.86
N ILE A 22 -8.44 -0.80 -7.66
CA ILE A 22 -7.86 -0.64 -9.01
C ILE A 22 -8.62 -1.56 -9.99
N CYS A 23 -8.77 -1.13 -11.24
CA CYS A 23 -9.36 -1.93 -12.31
C CYS A 23 -8.46 -2.01 -13.55
N ASP A 24 -8.51 -3.14 -14.25
CA ASP A 24 -7.99 -3.28 -15.61
C ASP A 24 -9.12 -3.03 -16.65
N SER A 25 -8.98 -3.53 -17.88
CA SER A 25 -10.02 -3.42 -18.93
C SER A 25 -11.26 -4.29 -18.69
N SER A 26 -11.22 -5.18 -17.70
CA SER A 26 -12.11 -6.34 -17.57
C SER A 26 -12.67 -6.52 -16.16
N ASN A 27 -11.87 -6.24 -15.12
CA ASN A 27 -12.19 -6.44 -13.70
C ASN A 27 -11.74 -5.25 -12.82
N CYS A 28 -12.38 -5.09 -11.67
CA CYS A 28 -11.94 -4.26 -10.53
C CYS A 28 -11.57 -5.13 -9.32
N HIS A 29 -10.67 -4.66 -8.44
CA HIS A 29 -10.04 -5.43 -7.33
C HIS A 29 -10.09 -4.66 -5.96
N LEU A 30 -9.99 -5.33 -4.78
CA LEU A 30 -10.22 -4.74 -3.41
C LEU A 30 -9.49 -5.44 -2.20
N PHE A 31 -9.02 -4.71 -1.15
CA PHE A 31 -8.09 -5.13 -0.01
C PHE A 31 -8.58 -4.65 1.43
N SER A 32 -7.99 -4.72 2.68
CA SER A 32 -6.75 -5.21 3.41
C SER A 32 -7.03 -5.39 4.98
N ASP A 33 -6.10 -5.75 5.94
CA ASP A 33 -6.47 -5.90 7.42
C ASP A 33 -5.56 -5.64 8.69
N GLY A 34 -4.26 -5.32 8.64
CA GLY A 34 -3.48 -5.07 9.89
C GLY A 34 -3.04 -6.30 10.74
N ASN A 35 -3.35 -7.54 10.33
CA ASN A 35 -2.89 -8.78 11.00
C ASN A 35 -1.84 -9.57 10.19
N GLY A 36 -1.24 -8.95 9.16
CA GLY A 36 -0.24 -9.58 8.31
C GLY A 36 -0.77 -10.08 6.97
N GLN A 37 -2.04 -9.78 6.64
CA GLN A 37 -2.77 -10.38 5.53
C GLN A 37 -3.27 -9.29 4.56
N LEU A 38 -2.86 -9.39 3.30
CA LEU A 38 -3.36 -8.57 2.20
C LEU A 38 -4.37 -9.38 1.39
N TYR A 39 -5.65 -9.27 1.74
CA TYR A 39 -6.76 -9.88 1.00
C TYR A 39 -6.93 -9.23 -0.36
N ARG A 40 -7.54 -9.96 -1.29
CA ARG A 40 -8.00 -9.43 -2.56
C ARG A 40 -9.36 -10.03 -2.89
N SER A 41 -10.27 -9.23 -3.45
CA SER A 41 -11.44 -9.72 -4.18
C SER A 41 -11.47 -9.09 -5.58
N GLN A 42 -12.30 -9.61 -6.49
CA GLN A 42 -12.53 -9.00 -7.81
C GLN A 42 -13.98 -9.07 -8.28
N SER A 43 -14.36 -8.15 -9.15
CA SER A 43 -15.65 -8.14 -9.86
C SER A 43 -15.46 -7.67 -11.30
N PRO A 44 -16.26 -8.12 -12.28
CA PRO A 44 -16.23 -7.58 -13.64
C PRO A 44 -16.45 -6.06 -13.64
N LEU A 45 -15.74 -5.34 -14.51
CA LEU A 45 -15.81 -3.87 -14.63
C LEU A 45 -17.24 -3.38 -14.93
N ALA A 46 -18.03 -4.18 -15.66
CA ALA A 46 -19.43 -3.89 -15.97
C ALA A 46 -20.38 -4.04 -14.76
N ASP A 47 -20.01 -4.82 -13.74
CA ASP A 47 -20.82 -5.06 -12.54
C ASP A 47 -20.46 -4.10 -11.38
N PHE A 48 -19.35 -3.37 -11.49
CA PHE A 48 -18.85 -2.45 -10.46
C PHE A 48 -19.91 -1.40 -10.09
N SER A 49 -20.19 -1.12 -8.81
CA SER A 49 -19.46 -1.50 -7.59
C SER A 49 -19.97 -2.76 -6.87
N ASN A 50 -20.67 -3.66 -7.57
CA ASN A 50 -21.25 -4.87 -6.98
C ASN A 50 -20.24 -6.05 -7.01
N GLY A 51 -20.73 -7.29 -6.85
CA GLY A 51 -19.97 -8.52 -7.11
C GLY A 51 -18.96 -8.96 -6.04
N PHE A 52 -18.19 -8.05 -5.43
CA PHE A 52 -17.00 -8.33 -4.59
C PHE A 52 -17.12 -9.32 -3.40
N ASN A 53 -18.33 -9.78 -3.02
CA ASN A 53 -18.53 -10.75 -1.95
C ASN A 53 -19.17 -12.08 -2.41
N GLN A 54 -19.19 -12.36 -3.71
CA GLN A 54 -19.47 -13.72 -4.19
C GLN A 54 -18.40 -14.72 -3.69
N PRO A 55 -18.70 -16.03 -3.66
CA PRO A 55 -17.69 -17.06 -3.43
C PRO A 55 -16.61 -17.07 -4.52
N ASP A 56 -15.40 -17.44 -4.13
CA ASP A 56 -14.31 -17.93 -5.00
C ASP A 56 -13.70 -16.89 -5.97
N ILE A 57 -14.15 -15.65 -5.89
CA ILE A 57 -13.55 -14.44 -6.49
C ILE A 57 -12.57 -13.72 -5.53
N ALA A 58 -12.33 -14.27 -4.34
CA ALA A 58 -11.54 -13.65 -3.28
C ALA A 58 -10.45 -14.60 -2.73
N ASP A 59 -9.28 -14.03 -2.45
CA ASP A 59 -8.09 -14.72 -1.96
C ASP A 59 -7.27 -13.84 -0.99
N ILE A 60 -6.11 -14.37 -0.55
CA ILE A 60 -5.07 -13.64 0.17
C ILE A 60 -3.93 -13.44 -0.83
N ALA A 61 -3.83 -12.23 -1.40
CA ALA A 61 -2.85 -11.89 -2.43
C ALA A 61 -1.42 -11.78 -1.89
N MET A 62 -1.26 -11.52 -0.59
CA MET A 62 0.03 -11.63 0.11
C MET A 62 -0.19 -11.84 1.61
N GLN A 63 0.75 -12.54 2.26
CA GLN A 63 0.80 -12.66 3.72
C GLN A 63 2.25 -12.70 4.24
N ASP A 64 2.47 -12.19 5.45
CA ASP A 64 3.75 -12.27 6.17
C ASP A 64 3.48 -12.69 7.63
N ALA A 65 4.15 -13.76 8.09
CA ALA A 65 3.93 -14.31 9.43
C ALA A 65 4.34 -13.34 10.55
N ASN A 66 5.13 -12.32 10.24
CA ASN A 66 5.27 -11.13 11.09
C ASN A 66 4.36 -10.03 10.55
N LYS A 67 3.21 -9.80 11.20
CA LYS A 67 2.24 -8.77 10.80
C LYS A 67 2.82 -7.36 10.62
N TYR A 68 3.91 -7.03 11.32
CA TYR A 68 4.57 -5.73 11.18
C TYR A 68 5.33 -5.58 9.85
N ARG A 69 5.61 -6.67 9.13
CA ARG A 69 6.17 -6.61 7.77
C ARG A 69 5.11 -6.41 6.69
N LEU A 70 3.83 -6.68 6.94
CA LEU A 70 2.75 -6.51 5.97
C LEU A 70 1.52 -5.98 6.70
N PHE A 71 1.59 -4.73 7.14
CA PHE A 71 0.71 -4.21 8.18
C PHE A 71 -0.58 -3.63 7.58
N GLU A 72 -0.53 -2.41 7.04
CA GLU A 72 -1.71 -1.67 6.57
C GLU A 72 -1.36 -0.81 5.33
N ALA A 73 -2.22 0.15 4.98
CA ALA A 73 -2.01 1.16 3.93
C ALA A 73 -1.51 0.60 2.59
N ALA A 74 -2.23 -0.36 2.02
CA ALA A 74 -1.91 -0.88 0.69
C ALA A 74 -2.20 0.16 -0.41
N ASN A 75 -1.29 0.32 -1.37
CA ASN A 75 -1.59 0.95 -2.64
C ASN A 75 -1.25 0.00 -3.80
N VAL A 76 -2.06 0.02 -4.86
CA VAL A 76 -1.78 -0.69 -6.12
C VAL A 76 -1.99 0.24 -7.30
N TYR A 77 -0.96 0.45 -8.11
CA TYR A 77 -0.97 1.37 -9.25
C TYR A 77 -0.60 0.65 -10.54
N GLN A 78 -1.12 1.11 -11.68
CA GLN A 78 -0.50 0.82 -12.99
C GLN A 78 0.76 1.69 -13.13
N ALA A 79 1.93 1.06 -13.22
CA ALA A 79 3.24 1.71 -13.16
C ALA A 79 3.82 2.10 -14.53
N ASP A 80 3.39 1.43 -15.61
CA ASP A 80 3.82 1.69 -16.98
C ASP A 80 2.71 1.46 -18.02
N SER A 81 3.03 1.73 -19.29
CA SER A 81 2.15 1.50 -20.45
C SER A 81 2.13 0.05 -20.94
N GLU A 82 3.00 -0.82 -20.43
CA GLU A 82 3.09 -2.24 -20.83
C GLU A 82 2.20 -3.15 -19.96
N GLY A 83 1.75 -2.64 -18.81
CA GLY A 83 0.82 -3.31 -17.90
C GLY A 83 1.45 -3.79 -16.60
N SER A 84 2.64 -3.31 -16.23
CA SER A 84 3.21 -3.59 -14.91
C SER A 84 2.45 -2.84 -13.82
N TYR A 85 2.22 -3.51 -12.70
CA TYR A 85 1.62 -2.96 -11.49
C TYR A 85 2.66 -2.82 -10.39
N LEU A 86 2.57 -1.74 -9.62
CA LEU A 86 3.34 -1.50 -8.40
C LEU A 86 2.41 -1.68 -7.19
N LEU A 87 2.76 -2.61 -6.30
CA LEU A 87 2.16 -2.75 -4.97
C LEU A 87 3.08 -2.07 -3.94
N LEU A 88 2.52 -1.18 -3.13
CA LEU A 88 3.12 -0.65 -1.91
C LEU A 88 2.31 -1.15 -0.69
N VAL A 89 2.97 -1.47 0.41
CA VAL A 89 2.32 -1.78 1.69
C VAL A 89 3.13 -1.19 2.84
N GLU A 90 2.45 -0.65 3.83
CA GLU A 90 3.10 -0.11 5.03
C GLU A 90 3.54 -1.23 5.99
N ALA A 91 4.69 -1.00 6.61
CA ALA A 91 5.32 -1.87 7.57
C ALA A 91 5.85 -1.06 8.76
N ILE A 92 6.02 -1.73 9.90
CA ILE A 92 6.64 -1.18 11.11
C ILE A 92 8.03 -1.83 11.26
N GLY A 93 9.06 -0.99 11.29
CA GLY A 93 10.46 -1.41 11.39
C GLY A 93 10.84 -1.94 12.77
N ASN A 94 12.03 -2.55 12.88
CA ASN A 94 12.57 -2.99 14.18
C ASN A 94 12.86 -1.83 15.15
N ASP A 95 12.91 -0.58 14.66
CA ASP A 95 12.98 0.66 15.45
C ASP A 95 11.60 1.25 15.79
N GLY A 96 10.52 0.52 15.49
CA GLY A 96 9.13 0.92 15.71
C GLY A 96 8.59 1.94 14.70
N ARG A 97 9.34 2.27 13.63
CA ARG A 97 8.96 3.34 12.69
C ARG A 97 8.23 2.85 11.46
N ARG A 98 7.30 3.66 10.98
CA ARG A 98 6.50 3.40 9.77
C ARG A 98 7.33 3.59 8.50
N TYR A 99 7.23 2.64 7.56
CA TYR A 99 7.91 2.65 6.26
C TYR A 99 7.17 1.83 5.21
N PHE A 100 7.50 2.02 3.92
CA PHE A 100 6.88 1.28 2.82
C PHE A 100 7.80 0.21 2.21
N ARG A 101 7.25 -0.98 2.05
CA ARG A 101 7.77 -2.07 1.21
C ARG A 101 7.14 -1.98 -0.19
N SER A 102 7.81 -2.51 -1.22
CA SER A 102 7.32 -2.49 -2.60
C SER A 102 7.55 -3.80 -3.36
N TRP A 103 6.62 -4.11 -4.26
CA TRP A 103 6.63 -5.26 -5.16
C TRP A 103 6.06 -4.88 -6.53
N THR A 104 6.41 -5.65 -7.55
CA THR A 104 5.86 -5.51 -8.91
C THR A 104 5.22 -6.80 -9.41
N SER A 105 4.22 -6.69 -10.28
CA SER A 105 3.65 -7.83 -11.01
C SER A 105 3.11 -7.39 -12.38
N THR A 106 2.91 -8.33 -13.30
CA THR A 106 2.23 -8.09 -14.59
C THR A 106 0.71 -8.32 -14.51
N ASN A 107 0.18 -8.58 -13.32
CA ASN A 107 -1.25 -8.81 -13.06
C ASN A 107 -1.61 -8.30 -11.64
N ILE A 108 -2.78 -7.66 -11.49
CA ILE A 108 -3.31 -7.19 -10.20
C ILE A 108 -3.54 -8.36 -9.21
N ALA A 109 -3.79 -9.56 -9.71
CA ALA A 109 -3.88 -10.79 -8.92
C ALA A 109 -2.50 -11.39 -8.53
N GLY A 110 -1.40 -10.76 -8.92
CA GLY A 110 -0.04 -11.28 -8.69
C GLY A 110 0.37 -12.39 -9.67
N PRO A 111 1.45 -13.15 -9.36
CA PRO A 111 2.25 -13.10 -8.14
C PRO A 111 3.11 -11.85 -8.03
N TRP A 112 3.28 -11.34 -6.81
CA TRP A 112 4.04 -10.13 -6.50
C TRP A 112 5.53 -10.43 -6.26
N GLN A 113 6.42 -9.83 -7.07
CA GLN A 113 7.87 -9.97 -6.96
C GLN A 113 8.47 -8.80 -6.17
N PRO A 114 9.32 -9.02 -5.16
CA PRO A 114 9.92 -7.94 -4.37
C PRO A 114 10.74 -6.96 -5.22
N LEU A 115 10.55 -5.65 -4.97
CA LEU A 115 11.30 -4.56 -5.60
C LEU A 115 12.24 -3.91 -4.57
N ALA A 116 11.66 -3.39 -3.48
CA ALA A 116 12.38 -2.87 -2.33
C ALA A 116 11.52 -3.09 -1.07
N ASP A 117 11.71 -4.23 -0.41
CA ASP A 117 10.82 -4.78 0.62
C ASP A 117 11.50 -4.99 2.00
N SER A 118 12.65 -4.37 2.25
CA SER A 118 13.47 -4.55 3.45
C SER A 118 13.85 -3.21 4.10
N GLU A 119 14.28 -3.20 5.37
CA GLU A 119 14.65 -1.93 6.03
C GLU A 119 15.92 -1.30 5.42
N SER A 120 16.84 -2.11 4.90
CA SER A 120 18.06 -1.66 4.20
C SER A 120 17.82 -1.27 2.74
N ASN A 121 16.91 -1.97 2.04
CA ASN A 121 16.41 -1.61 0.71
C ASN A 121 14.87 -1.58 0.75
N SER A 122 14.32 -0.42 1.09
CA SER A 122 12.88 -0.13 1.22
C SER A 122 12.44 0.85 0.13
N PHE A 123 11.15 0.87 -0.18
CA PHE A 123 10.60 1.85 -1.13
C PHE A 123 10.77 3.26 -0.59
N VAL A 124 10.25 3.50 0.63
CA VAL A 124 10.43 4.76 1.34
C VAL A 124 10.55 4.50 2.85
N ARG A 125 11.62 5.03 3.47
CA ARG A 125 11.93 4.91 4.91
C ARG A 125 12.84 6.09 5.34
N ALA A 126 12.93 6.38 6.63
CA ALA A 126 13.76 7.48 7.14
C ALA A 126 15.27 7.44 6.77
N ASN A 127 15.79 6.31 6.27
CA ASN A 127 17.16 6.16 5.74
C ASN A 127 17.30 6.40 4.23
N ASN A 128 16.20 6.56 3.47
CA ASN A 128 16.24 7.00 2.06
C ASN A 128 15.51 8.33 1.80
N VAL A 129 14.78 8.87 2.80
CA VAL A 129 14.18 10.21 2.75
C VAL A 129 15.16 11.29 3.21
N ALA A 130 15.40 12.28 2.36
CA ALA A 130 16.09 13.52 2.70
C ALA A 130 15.11 14.68 2.91
N PHE A 131 15.46 15.61 3.79
CA PHE A 131 14.71 16.84 4.03
C PHE A 131 15.56 18.06 3.64
N SER A 132 14.93 19.08 3.04
CA SER A 132 15.58 20.36 2.70
C SER A 132 15.81 21.28 3.92
N GLY A 133 15.17 20.97 5.05
CA GLY A 133 15.40 21.54 6.36
C GLY A 133 15.46 20.45 7.42
N THR A 134 15.11 20.78 8.67
CA THR A 134 15.09 19.82 9.78
C THR A 134 14.18 18.61 9.48
N ALA A 135 14.69 17.39 9.66
CA ALA A 135 13.90 16.17 9.58
C ALA A 135 12.83 16.15 10.68
N TRP A 136 11.57 16.37 10.30
CA TRP A 136 10.46 16.58 11.23
C TRP A 136 9.75 15.30 11.65
N THR A 137 9.95 14.19 10.92
CA THR A 137 9.39 12.87 11.18
C THR A 137 10.44 11.78 10.95
N LYS A 138 10.29 10.65 11.66
CA LYS A 138 10.99 9.38 11.36
C LYS A 138 10.04 8.33 10.76
N ASP A 139 8.75 8.64 10.74
CA ASP A 139 7.67 7.79 10.27
C ASP A 139 7.21 8.28 8.91
N ILE A 140 7.24 7.38 7.93
CA ILE A 140 6.61 7.56 6.63
C ILE A 140 5.46 6.56 6.58
N SER A 141 4.28 7.04 6.94
CA SER A 141 3.06 6.24 7.09
C SER A 141 2.04 6.61 6.00
N HIS A 142 0.89 5.91 5.99
CA HIS A 142 -0.24 5.95 5.06
C HIS A 142 -0.24 7.17 4.13
N GLY A 143 -0.16 6.89 2.84
CA GLY A 143 -0.02 7.89 1.80
C GLY A 143 -0.54 7.42 0.45
N GLU A 144 -0.37 8.30 -0.54
CA GLU A 144 -0.74 8.05 -1.93
C GLU A 144 0.26 8.68 -2.89
N MET A 145 0.52 8.01 -4.01
CA MET A 145 1.32 8.53 -5.12
C MET A 145 0.52 9.58 -5.88
N VAL A 146 1.16 10.68 -6.28
CA VAL A 146 0.58 11.63 -7.24
C VAL A 146 0.44 10.92 -8.58
N ARG A 147 -0.81 10.56 -8.91
CA ARG A 147 -1.16 9.79 -10.10
C ARG A 147 -0.99 10.60 -11.40
N SER A 148 -0.68 9.89 -12.49
CA SER A 148 -0.60 10.45 -13.85
C SER A 148 -1.97 10.51 -14.54
N GLY A 149 -3.01 9.93 -13.92
CA GLY A 149 -4.40 10.01 -14.34
C GLY A 149 -5.38 9.82 -13.17
N TYR A 150 -6.65 10.10 -13.40
CA TYR A 150 -7.72 10.09 -12.39
C TYR A 150 -8.84 9.06 -12.71
N ASP A 151 -8.57 8.14 -13.64
CA ASP A 151 -9.46 7.00 -13.95
C ASP A 151 -9.24 5.82 -12.98
N GLN A 152 -10.07 4.78 -13.13
CA GLN A 152 -10.07 3.60 -12.27
C GLN A 152 -8.83 2.69 -12.41
N THR A 153 -7.94 2.93 -13.37
CA THR A 153 -6.73 2.10 -13.55
C THR A 153 -5.53 2.59 -12.74
N LEU A 154 -5.69 3.72 -12.02
CA LEU A 154 -4.73 4.27 -11.06
C LEU A 154 -3.30 4.36 -11.60
N LYS A 155 -3.16 4.92 -12.80
CA LYS A 155 -1.86 5.15 -13.46
C LYS A 155 -0.99 6.11 -12.64
N ILE A 156 0.28 5.77 -12.48
CA ILE A 156 1.34 6.66 -12.00
C ILE A 156 2.33 6.97 -13.14
N SER A 157 3.35 7.77 -12.87
CA SER A 157 4.52 7.85 -13.75
C SER A 157 5.70 7.14 -13.07
N PRO A 158 6.55 6.40 -13.81
CA PRO A 158 7.84 5.94 -13.27
C PRO A 158 8.85 7.10 -13.11
N CYS A 159 8.56 8.26 -13.70
CA CYS A 159 9.38 9.46 -13.71
C CYS A 159 8.96 10.44 -12.60
N LYS A 160 9.94 11.04 -11.91
CA LYS A 160 9.77 12.06 -10.84
C LYS A 160 8.60 11.76 -9.88
N MET A 161 8.53 10.53 -9.35
CA MET A 161 7.49 10.12 -8.42
C MET A 161 7.35 11.10 -7.24
N GLN A 162 6.11 11.42 -6.86
CA GLN A 162 5.81 12.23 -5.69
C GLN A 162 4.80 11.50 -4.81
N TYR A 163 5.05 11.44 -3.50
CA TYR A 163 4.24 10.64 -2.57
C TYR A 163 3.75 11.53 -1.42
N LEU A 164 2.43 11.75 -1.36
CA LEU A 164 1.77 12.47 -0.26
C LEU A 164 1.59 11.49 0.89
N TYR A 165 2.14 11.78 2.06
CA TYR A 165 2.24 10.82 3.17
C TYR A 165 1.93 11.45 4.52
N GLN A 166 1.51 10.65 5.50
CA GLN A 166 1.41 11.10 6.88
C GLN A 166 2.69 10.81 7.68
N GLY A 167 3.11 11.77 8.50
CA GLY A 167 4.22 11.63 9.44
C GLY A 167 3.94 12.37 10.75
N MET A 168 4.80 12.20 11.76
CA MET A 168 4.63 12.85 13.07
C MET A 168 5.98 13.15 13.72
N GLY A 169 5.98 14.08 14.68
CA GLY A 169 7.18 14.40 15.46
C GLY A 169 7.77 13.14 16.13
N PRO A 170 9.09 12.88 16.04
CA PRO A 170 9.66 11.58 16.45
C PRO A 170 9.58 11.31 17.97
N THR A 171 9.21 12.32 18.77
CA THR A 171 8.99 12.27 20.22
C THR A 171 7.51 12.34 20.62
N ALA A 172 6.57 12.19 19.68
CA ALA A 172 5.15 12.08 20.00
C ALA A 172 4.89 10.81 20.84
N ASN A 173 4.04 10.93 21.88
CA ASN A 173 3.81 9.88 22.88
C ASN A 173 2.33 9.85 23.33
N GLU A 174 1.41 10.13 22.40
CA GLU A 174 -0.04 10.06 22.63
C GLU A 174 -0.59 8.66 22.34
N THR A 175 -1.85 8.41 22.69
CA THR A 175 -2.56 7.23 22.18
C THR A 175 -2.74 7.34 20.66
N TYR A 176 -2.83 6.21 19.93
CA TYR A 176 -2.73 6.17 18.46
C TYR A 176 -3.64 7.19 17.75
N ASN A 177 -4.93 7.24 18.14
CA ASN A 177 -5.93 8.13 17.55
C ASN A 177 -5.75 9.61 17.92
N ALA A 178 -4.85 9.93 18.85
CA ALA A 178 -4.49 11.29 19.29
C ALA A 178 -3.07 11.70 18.84
N LEU A 179 -2.33 10.84 18.13
CA LEU A 179 -1.02 11.17 17.59
C LEU A 179 -1.12 12.36 16.62
N PRO A 180 -0.17 13.32 16.67
CA PRO A 180 -0.25 14.56 15.91
C PRO A 180 0.21 14.38 14.45
N TRP A 181 -0.42 13.45 13.72
CA TRP A 181 -0.14 13.19 12.30
C TRP A 181 -0.32 14.45 11.44
N ARG A 182 0.61 14.68 10.52
CA ARG A 182 0.59 15.79 9.55
C ARG A 182 0.96 15.25 8.17
N LEU A 183 0.46 15.89 7.12
CA LEU A 183 0.80 15.52 5.74
C LEU A 183 2.11 16.17 5.31
N GLY A 184 2.94 15.42 4.60
CA GLY A 184 4.11 15.89 3.85
C GLY A 184 4.08 15.38 2.42
N LEU A 185 4.91 15.96 1.55
CA LEU A 185 5.07 15.52 0.17
C LEU A 185 6.54 15.14 -0.08
N LEU A 186 6.77 13.90 -0.48
CA LEU A 186 8.07 13.45 -0.98
C LEU A 186 8.17 13.69 -2.48
N THR A 187 9.39 13.78 -2.99
CA THR A 187 9.67 13.88 -4.43
C THR A 187 10.96 13.12 -4.72
N GLN A 188 10.92 12.25 -5.72
CA GLN A 188 12.01 11.36 -6.09
C GLN A 188 13.24 12.13 -6.57
N THR A 189 14.38 11.94 -5.89
CA THR A 189 15.64 12.62 -6.18
C THR A 189 16.58 11.84 -7.11
N ASN A 190 16.30 10.54 -7.32
CA ASN A 190 17.11 9.62 -8.14
C ASN A 190 16.40 9.17 -9.43
N SER A 191 15.40 9.93 -9.90
CA SER A 191 14.63 9.53 -11.09
C SER A 191 15.45 9.63 -12.37
N LEU A 192 15.24 8.68 -13.29
CA LEU A 192 15.95 8.60 -14.57
C LEU A 192 15.22 9.34 -15.70
N CYS A 193 14.06 9.94 -15.41
CA CYS A 193 13.24 10.74 -16.31
C CYS A 193 12.41 11.80 -15.57
#